data_AF-A0A4Q5NY57-F1
#
_entry.id   AF-A0A4Q5NY57-F1
#
_cell.length_a   1.000
_cell.length_b   1.000
_cell.length_c   1.000
_cell.angle_alpha   90.00
_cell.angle_beta   90.00
_cell.angle_gamma   90.00
#
_symmetry.space_group_name_H-M   'P 1'
#
loop_
_entity.id
_entity.type
_entity.pdbx_description
1 polymer ?
#
loop_
_entity_poly.entity_id
_entity_poly.type
_entity_poly.pdbx_seq_one_letter_code
_entity_poly.pdbx_strand_id
1 'polypeptide(L)'
;MMFTREELIKKSSLLADEAQTLIEVIEFTPDDFPSSSSEESIAICRGAQSDFESALHFWVLAQQGIGWSGREEYLAVFQPISEQDFGLMLSQTRGLKYPLVVTPKGKYIQGQRMSNEWYAFSALAEFESEYISFNWETTA
;
A
#
# COMPACT_ATOMS: atom_id res chain seq x y z
N MET A 1 -5.02 13.74 6.42
CA MET A 1 -4.87 14.43 5.13
C MET A 1 -4.79 13.42 3.98
N MET A 2 -5.59 13.62 2.92
CA MET A 2 -5.39 12.94 1.63
C MET A 2 -4.46 13.78 0.77
N PHE A 3 -3.58 13.14 0.00
CA PHE A 3 -2.61 13.84 -0.85
C PHE A 3 -2.95 13.73 -2.32
N THR A 4 -2.41 14.63 -3.13
CA THR A 4 -2.56 14.65 -4.59
C THR A 4 -1.39 13.96 -5.29
N ARG A 5 -1.55 13.73 -6.59
CA ARG A 5 -0.49 13.21 -7.46
C ARG A 5 0.74 14.12 -7.46
N GLU A 6 0.55 15.44 -7.50
CA GLU A 6 1.64 16.42 -7.52
C GLU A 6 2.45 16.38 -6.22
N GLU A 7 1.77 16.28 -5.08
CA GLU A 7 2.43 16.15 -3.78
C GLU A 7 3.26 14.86 -3.70
N LEU A 8 2.72 13.77 -4.25
CA LEU A 8 3.36 12.48 -4.30
C LEU A 8 4.60 12.47 -5.20
N ILE A 9 4.53 13.04 -6.41
CA ILE A 9 5.70 13.19 -7.29
C ILE A 9 6.79 14.03 -6.61
N LYS A 10 6.39 15.13 -5.96
CA LYS A 10 7.31 16.02 -5.25
C LYS A 10 7.98 15.32 -4.08
N LYS A 11 7.22 14.60 -3.24
CA LYS A 11 7.77 13.90 -2.06
C LYS A 11 8.66 12.73 -2.48
N SER A 12 8.29 11.98 -3.52
CA SER A 12 9.11 10.87 -4.06
C SER A 12 10.49 11.35 -4.51
N SER A 13 10.55 12.51 -5.16
CA SER A 13 11.82 13.13 -5.56
C SER A 13 12.70 13.55 -4.37
N LEU A 14 12.09 13.90 -3.23
CA LEU A 14 12.82 14.34 -2.03
C LEU A 14 13.37 13.18 -1.21
N LEU A 15 12.72 12.01 -1.28
CA LEU A 15 13.02 10.84 -0.45
C LEU A 15 13.78 9.74 -1.22
N ALA A 16 14.34 10.05 -2.40
CA ALA A 16 14.91 9.03 -3.30
C ALA A 16 16.00 8.16 -2.67
N ASP A 17 16.75 8.70 -1.70
CA ASP A 17 17.88 8.02 -1.02
C ASP A 17 17.59 7.65 0.44
N GLU A 18 16.35 7.79 0.91
CA GLU A 18 16.01 7.53 2.31
C GLU A 18 15.82 6.02 2.59
N ALA A 19 16.37 5.56 3.71
CA ALA A 19 16.35 4.15 4.08
C ALA A 19 14.98 3.74 4.64
N GLN A 20 14.48 2.58 4.22
CA GLN A 20 13.14 2.07 4.56
C GLN A 20 13.12 1.21 5.82
N THR A 21 14.12 1.33 6.69
CA THR A 21 14.35 0.40 7.82
C THR A 21 13.25 0.38 8.88
N LEU A 22 12.27 1.30 8.77
CA LEU A 22 11.15 1.49 9.70
C LEU A 22 9.84 0.85 9.20
N ILE A 23 9.87 0.18 8.04
CA ILE A 23 8.68 -0.39 7.41
C ILE A 23 8.72 -1.91 7.50
N GLU A 24 7.69 -2.50 8.08
CA GLU A 24 7.41 -3.93 7.97
C GLU A 24 6.77 -4.20 6.60
N VAL A 25 7.35 -5.11 5.83
CA VAL A 25 6.86 -5.50 4.51
C VAL A 25 6.45 -6.97 4.53
N ILE A 26 5.22 -7.24 4.07
CA ILE A 26 4.67 -8.58 3.88
C ILE A 26 4.31 -8.72 2.41
N GLU A 27 5.02 -9.58 1.70
CA GLU A 27 4.83 -9.81 0.27
C GLU A 27 4.26 -11.20 -0.01
N PHE A 28 3.37 -11.24 -0.99
CA PHE A 28 2.80 -12.44 -1.57
C PHE A 28 3.00 -12.39 -3.08
N THR A 29 3.69 -13.40 -3.57
CA THR A 29 4.04 -13.60 -4.97
C THR A 29 3.00 -14.48 -5.65
N PRO A 30 3.02 -14.61 -6.99
CA PRO A 30 2.17 -15.55 -7.70
C PRO A 30 2.12 -16.97 -7.11
N ASP A 31 3.24 -17.45 -6.57
CA ASP A 31 3.35 -18.77 -5.97
C ASP A 31 2.52 -18.93 -4.67
N ASP A 32 2.11 -17.83 -4.05
CA ASP A 32 1.29 -17.84 -2.84
C ASP A 32 -0.21 -17.97 -3.13
N PHE A 33 -0.62 -17.87 -4.40
CA PHE A 33 -2.00 -18.03 -4.83
C PHE A 33 -2.32 -19.48 -5.18
N PRO A 34 -3.57 -19.96 -4.95
CA PRO A 34 -3.96 -21.34 -5.27
C PRO A 34 -3.83 -21.72 -6.74
N SER A 35 -4.02 -20.75 -7.64
CA SER A 35 -3.85 -20.95 -9.08
C SER A 35 -2.37 -20.95 -9.44
N SER A 36 -1.89 -22.01 -10.10
CA SER A 36 -0.51 -22.09 -10.61
C SER A 36 -0.24 -21.15 -11.80
N SER A 37 -1.27 -20.50 -12.33
CA SER A 37 -1.17 -19.48 -13.38
C SER A 37 -1.59 -18.10 -12.85
N SER A 38 -1.55 -17.89 -11.53
CA SER A 38 -1.75 -16.56 -10.98
C SER A 38 -0.65 -15.65 -11.51
N GLU A 39 -1.04 -14.42 -11.84
CA GLU A 39 -0.10 -13.34 -12.16
C GLU A 39 -0.19 -12.21 -11.14
N GLU A 40 -0.97 -12.44 -10.07
CA GLU A 40 -1.22 -11.47 -9.02
C GLU A 40 -0.06 -11.45 -8.02
N SER A 41 0.23 -10.26 -7.51
CA SER A 41 1.06 -10.05 -6.34
C SER A 41 0.38 -9.09 -5.37
N ILE A 42 0.62 -9.31 -4.07
CA ILE A 42 0.14 -8.43 -3.01
C ILE A 42 1.34 -8.04 -2.15
N ALA A 43 1.43 -6.77 -1.80
CA ALA A 43 2.38 -6.30 -0.79
C ALA A 43 1.66 -5.44 0.25
N ILE A 44 1.88 -5.76 1.53
CA ILE A 44 1.34 -5.02 2.67
C ILE A 44 2.50 -4.42 3.44
N CYS A 45 2.51 -3.09 3.52
CA CYS A 45 3.53 -2.35 4.27
C CYS A 45 2.89 -1.76 5.52
N ARG A 46 3.60 -1.79 6.65
CA ARG A 46 3.17 -1.20 7.93
C ARG A 46 4.28 -0.36 8.54
N GLY A 47 3.88 0.70 9.23
CA GLY A 47 4.82 1.55 9.96
C GLY A 47 4.12 2.32 11.08
N ALA A 48 4.81 2.53 12.20
CA ALA A 48 4.24 3.29 13.31
C ALA A 48 4.13 4.77 12.93
N GLN A 49 3.03 5.44 13.27
CA GLN A 49 2.84 6.85 12.89
C GLN A 49 3.96 7.76 13.40
N SER A 50 4.52 7.46 14.57
CA SER A 50 5.62 8.21 15.18
C SER A 50 6.89 8.28 14.34
N ASP A 51 7.04 7.33 13.42
CA ASP A 51 8.26 7.14 12.63
C ASP A 51 8.22 7.91 11.31
N PHE A 52 7.07 8.52 10.97
CA PHE A 52 6.88 9.23 9.71
C PHE A 52 6.30 10.62 9.95
N GLU A 53 6.79 11.58 9.18
CA GLU A 53 6.28 12.96 9.21
C GLU A 53 4.80 13.07 8.78
N SER A 54 4.35 12.13 7.93
CA SER A 54 2.99 12.11 7.38
C SER A 54 2.68 10.77 6.72
N ALA A 55 1.40 10.53 6.42
CA ALA A 55 0.94 9.40 5.62
C ALA A 55 1.60 9.36 4.22
N LEU A 56 1.84 10.52 3.60
CA LEU A 56 2.54 10.60 2.32
C LEU A 56 4.01 10.19 2.45
N HIS A 57 4.69 10.62 3.51
CA HIS A 57 6.06 10.20 3.80
C HIS A 57 6.13 8.67 3.94
N PHE A 58 5.25 8.08 4.76
CA PHE A 58 5.14 6.63 4.87
C PHE A 58 4.89 5.96 3.52
N TRP A 59 3.92 6.45 2.74
CA TRP A 59 3.55 5.82 1.49
C TRP A 59 4.72 5.76 0.50
N VAL A 60 5.46 6.87 0.34
CA VAL A 60 6.62 6.91 -0.56
C VAL A 60 7.65 5.87 -0.15
N LEU A 61 8.04 5.83 1.13
CA LEU A 61 9.02 4.86 1.61
C LEU A 61 8.49 3.42 1.47
N ALA A 62 7.20 3.19 1.71
CA ALA A 62 6.57 1.88 1.53
C ALA A 62 6.63 1.40 0.07
N GLN A 63 6.36 2.29 -0.89
CA GLN A 63 6.47 1.94 -2.31
C GLN A 63 7.91 1.66 -2.72
N GLN A 64 8.86 2.45 -2.22
CA GLN A 64 10.26 2.17 -2.50
C GLN A 64 10.68 0.80 -1.96
N GLY A 65 10.13 0.37 -0.81
CA GLY A 65 10.47 -0.91 -0.18
C GLY A 65 9.96 -2.15 -0.87
N ILE A 66 8.94 -2.01 -1.71
CA ILE A 66 8.42 -3.09 -2.55
C ILE A 66 8.88 -2.94 -4.01
N GLY A 67 9.86 -2.06 -4.27
CA GLY A 67 10.39 -1.83 -5.62
C GLY A 67 9.44 -1.11 -6.58
N TRP A 68 8.45 -0.38 -6.06
CA TRP A 68 7.47 0.38 -6.83
C TRP A 68 7.85 1.83 -7.12
N SER A 69 9.06 2.25 -6.74
CA SER A 69 9.61 3.58 -7.05
C SER A 69 9.52 3.92 -8.53
N GLY A 70 9.18 5.16 -8.86
CA GLY A 70 9.14 5.62 -10.25
C GLY A 70 7.85 5.27 -11.00
N ARG A 71 6.89 4.59 -10.34
CA ARG A 71 5.58 4.25 -10.92
C ARG A 71 4.47 5.24 -10.55
N GLU A 72 4.83 6.34 -9.91
CA GLU A 72 3.90 7.39 -9.45
C GLU A 72 3.08 7.96 -10.61
N GLU A 73 3.66 8.01 -11.80
CA GLU A 73 3.02 8.51 -12.99
C GLU A 73 1.84 7.63 -13.47
N TYR A 74 1.83 6.34 -13.12
CA TYR A 74 0.76 5.41 -13.49
C TYR A 74 -0.46 5.56 -12.57
N LEU A 75 -0.31 6.20 -11.41
CA LEU A 75 -1.43 6.46 -10.50
C LEU A 75 -2.22 7.67 -11.00
N ALA A 76 -3.38 7.39 -11.60
CA ALA A 76 -4.24 8.39 -12.24
C ALA A 76 -5.43 8.80 -11.37
N VAL A 77 -5.89 7.88 -10.51
CA VAL A 77 -7.11 8.07 -9.73
C VAL A 77 -6.80 8.03 -8.25
N PHE A 78 -7.17 9.11 -7.56
CA PHE A 78 -7.02 9.27 -6.11
C PHE A 78 -8.41 9.38 -5.49
N GLN A 79 -8.80 8.41 -4.67
CA GLN A 79 -10.15 8.35 -4.10
C GLN A 79 -10.11 8.13 -2.60
N PRO A 80 -10.95 8.83 -1.82
CA PRO A 80 -11.16 8.48 -0.43
C PRO A 80 -11.73 7.07 -0.33
N ILE A 81 -11.29 6.30 0.66
CA ILE A 81 -11.87 5.00 1.00
C ILE A 81 -12.34 4.99 2.45
N SER A 82 -13.33 4.15 2.75
CA SER A 82 -13.79 3.89 4.11
C SER A 82 -12.96 2.79 4.78
N GLU A 83 -13.09 2.65 6.11
CA GLU A 83 -12.53 1.51 6.85
C GLU A 83 -13.02 0.17 6.28
N GLN A 84 -14.30 0.11 5.90
CA GLN A 84 -14.90 -1.09 5.31
C GLN A 84 -14.24 -1.43 3.97
N ASP A 85 -14.04 -0.45 3.10
CA ASP A 85 -13.39 -0.65 1.80
C ASP A 85 -11.95 -1.14 1.97
N PHE A 86 -11.21 -0.53 2.90
CA PHE A 86 -9.84 -0.95 3.20
C PHE A 86 -9.79 -2.36 3.80
N GLY A 87 -10.70 -2.70 4.71
CA GLY A 87 -10.83 -4.03 5.28
C GLY A 87 -11.14 -5.11 4.23
N LEU A 88 -11.95 -4.78 3.22
CA LEU A 88 -12.21 -5.67 2.09
C LEU A 88 -10.94 -5.94 1.27
N MET A 89 -10.10 -4.92 1.05
CA MET A 89 -8.81 -5.10 0.37
C MET A 89 -7.87 -6.00 1.17
N LEU A 90 -7.71 -5.75 2.48
CA LEU A 90 -6.92 -6.62 3.35
C LEU A 90 -7.43 -8.07 3.33
N SER A 91 -8.74 -8.28 3.19
CA SER A 91 -9.33 -9.62 3.14
C SER A 91 -8.97 -10.41 1.87
N GLN A 92 -8.43 -9.78 0.83
CA GLN A 92 -7.97 -10.49 -0.38
C GLN A 92 -6.87 -11.50 -0.07
N THR A 93 -6.07 -11.25 0.98
CA THR A 93 -5.08 -12.21 1.51
C THR A 93 -5.70 -13.53 1.99
N ARG A 94 -7.01 -13.60 2.22
CA ARG A 94 -7.71 -14.86 2.52
C ARG A 94 -7.79 -15.81 1.32
N GLY A 95 -7.59 -15.31 0.11
CA GLY A 95 -7.55 -16.11 -1.11
C GLY A 95 -6.23 -16.84 -1.33
N LEU A 96 -5.21 -16.59 -0.51
CA LEU A 96 -3.89 -17.21 -0.61
C LEU A 96 -3.89 -18.67 -0.14
N LYS A 97 -2.89 -19.45 -0.58
CA LYS A 97 -2.63 -20.82 -0.11
C LYS A 97 -2.47 -20.89 1.40
N TYR A 98 -1.81 -19.88 1.98
CA TYR A 98 -1.64 -19.70 3.41
C TYR A 98 -2.23 -18.34 3.81
N PRO A 99 -3.53 -18.29 4.15
CA PRO A 99 -4.19 -17.05 4.52
C PRO A 99 -3.50 -16.34 5.68
N LEU A 100 -3.20 -15.05 5.50
CA LEU A 100 -2.73 -14.19 6.58
C LEU A 100 -3.83 -13.20 6.97
N VAL A 101 -4.07 -13.03 8.27
CA VAL A 101 -4.98 -11.99 8.76
C VAL A 101 -4.16 -10.80 9.22
N VAL A 102 -4.11 -9.76 8.40
CA VAL A 102 -3.56 -8.46 8.80
C VAL A 102 -4.61 -7.71 9.60
N THR A 103 -4.31 -7.50 10.89
CA THR A 103 -5.19 -6.75 11.80
C THR A 103 -4.58 -5.37 12.08
N PRO A 104 -5.24 -4.28 11.66
CA PRO A 104 -4.84 -2.93 12.03
C PRO A 104 -4.92 -2.66 13.54
N LYS A 105 -4.09 -1.74 14.01
CA LYS A 105 -3.93 -1.33 15.41
C LYS A 105 -4.54 0.06 15.61
N GLY A 106 -5.53 0.13 16.50
CA GLY A 106 -6.23 1.38 16.84
C GLY A 106 -7.37 1.66 15.87
N LYS A 107 -7.99 2.85 16.02
CA LYS A 107 -9.14 3.23 15.19
C LYS A 107 -8.70 3.75 13.83
N TYR A 108 -9.51 3.45 12.81
CA TYR A 108 -9.38 4.06 11.50
C TYR A 108 -9.60 5.57 11.58
N ILE A 109 -8.71 6.34 10.95
CA ILE A 109 -8.81 7.79 10.85
C ILE A 109 -9.28 8.16 9.45
N GLN A 110 -8.59 7.67 8.42
CA GLN A 110 -8.87 7.97 7.02
C GLN A 110 -8.08 7.03 6.10
N GLY A 111 -8.37 7.06 4.81
CA GLY A 111 -7.64 6.25 3.84
C GLY A 111 -7.91 6.71 2.41
N GLN A 112 -6.98 6.40 1.54
CA GLN A 112 -6.99 6.80 0.14
C GLN A 112 -6.57 5.61 -0.74
N ARG A 113 -7.29 5.40 -1.83
CA ARG A 113 -6.91 4.48 -2.90
C ARG A 113 -6.34 5.27 -4.07
N MET A 114 -5.24 4.75 -4.61
CA MET A 114 -4.54 5.19 -5.80
C MET A 114 -4.59 4.05 -6.82
N SER A 115 -5.01 4.32 -8.04
CA SER A 115 -5.21 3.28 -9.06
C SER A 115 -4.81 3.74 -10.44
N ASN A 116 -4.36 2.79 -11.27
CA ASN A 116 -4.27 2.95 -12.73
C ASN A 116 -5.49 2.36 -13.47
N GLU A 117 -6.56 2.08 -12.71
CA GLU A 117 -7.87 1.53 -13.10
C GLU A 117 -7.91 0.05 -13.51
N TRP A 118 -6.80 -0.57 -13.94
CA TRP A 118 -6.85 -1.89 -14.60
C TRP A 118 -5.94 -2.95 -13.99
N TYR A 119 -4.66 -2.64 -13.75
CA TYR A 119 -3.65 -3.67 -13.48
C TYR A 119 -2.98 -3.51 -12.12
N ALA A 120 -3.14 -2.36 -11.48
CA ALA A 120 -2.62 -2.16 -10.15
C ALA A 120 -3.39 -1.09 -9.38
N PHE A 121 -3.42 -1.28 -8.07
CA PHE A 121 -3.79 -0.22 -7.15
C PHE A 121 -2.99 -0.31 -5.86
N SER A 122 -2.79 0.86 -5.25
CA SER A 122 -2.27 1.02 -3.91
C SER A 122 -3.35 1.66 -3.06
N ALA A 123 -3.62 1.11 -1.88
CA ALA A 123 -4.45 1.74 -0.87
C ALA A 123 -3.59 2.07 0.34
N LEU A 124 -3.81 3.24 0.91
CA LEU A 124 -3.19 3.71 2.12
C LEU A 124 -4.27 3.96 3.15
N ALA A 125 -4.09 3.46 4.36
CA ALA A 125 -4.94 3.76 5.49
C ALA A 125 -4.11 4.28 6.67
N GLU A 126 -4.71 5.24 7.35
CA GLU A 126 -4.20 5.84 8.57
C GLU A 126 -5.04 5.36 9.75
N PHE A 127 -4.38 4.79 10.75
CA PHE A 127 -4.95 4.40 12.03
C PHE A 127 -4.28 5.18 13.16
N GLU A 128 -4.90 5.23 14.35
CA GLU A 128 -4.39 5.98 15.52
C GLU A 128 -2.92 5.75 15.89
N SER A 129 -2.33 4.61 15.51
CA SER A 129 -0.95 4.26 15.89
C SER A 129 -0.07 3.81 14.72
N GLU A 130 -0.64 3.58 13.54
CA GLU A 130 0.12 3.10 12.38
C GLU A 130 -0.44 3.59 11.05
N TYR A 131 0.41 3.52 10.04
CA TYR A 131 0.03 3.57 8.64
C TYR A 131 0.10 2.15 8.06
N ILE A 132 -0.84 1.84 7.17
CA ILE A 132 -0.85 0.57 6.43
C ILE A 132 -1.05 0.88 4.95
N SER A 133 -0.15 0.38 4.11
CA SER A 133 -0.33 0.36 2.66
C SER A 133 -0.64 -1.07 2.21
N PHE A 134 -1.66 -1.21 1.37
CA PHE A 134 -2.00 -2.44 0.66
C PHE A 134 -1.78 -2.19 -0.83
N ASN A 135 -0.95 -3.00 -1.46
CA ASN A 135 -0.61 -2.91 -2.87
C ASN A 135 -1.02 -4.21 -3.53
N TRP A 136 -1.68 -4.11 -4.67
CA TRP A 136 -2.04 -5.24 -5.51
C TRP A 136 -1.71 -4.89 -6.95
N GLU A 137 -1.07 -5.82 -7.64
CA GLU A 137 -0.84 -5.74 -9.09
C GLU A 137 -1.02 -7.09 -9.74
N THR A 138 -1.26 -7.07 -11.06
CA THR A 138 -1.32 -8.25 -11.91
C THR A 138 -0.70 -7.94 -13.28
N THR A 139 -0.15 -8.95 -13.94
CA THR A 139 0.32 -8.85 -15.33
C THR A 139 -0.65 -9.41 -16.37
N ALA A 140 -1.81 -9.91 -15.91
CA ALA A 140 -2.81 -10.61 -16.74
C ALA A 140 -3.53 -9.73 -17.76
#